data_AF-A0A2V7YTF3-F1
#
_entry.id   AF-A0A2V7YTF3-F1
#
_cell.length_a   1.000
_cell.length_b   1.000
_cell.length_c   1.000
_cell.angle_alpha   90.00
_cell.angle_beta   90.00
_cell.angle_gamma   90.00
#
_symmetry.space_group_name_H-M   'P 1'
#
loop_
_entity.id
_entity.type
_entity.pdbx_description
1 polymer ?
#
loop_
_entity_poly.entity_id
_entity_poly.type
_entity_poly.pdbx_seq_one_letter_code
_entity_poly.pdbx_strand_id
1 'polypeptide(L)'
;MAVLTGTALGLLLATKYIGVLFVPPVLAVTALAVWIEWTERRRQEPAERPRALSLLEIALALVVAMAVSGGYTYLRNAVTTGNPIFPAPLSVFGLEVFPGWGGVSTAEKVSAPEFKIDVWEFLTRRSKLFGSYFPFTLLPAALLAPLLALWRRRWLAALALALATVFFLEFLYLMADHRDIRYFLPAVALAAVAFAWLLEEIGPRAIPMRDVVLAWIAFQSSRNVTEPGAVGILLVVVLGVLLERMWWRGRERAPSLHSWIHHWGWLAAAGTVLIAAVPMGWAVGNYQVKKFSHPKMAGPLALERIVGPRGARIAYAGYNQPYFFFGRRFQNDLQIVPRNRMLDAQYYSWGMEVRDPYVEGTYRRWQESLLARGIEYVVIVRGPWEEPEGRWVSRRTEGFALAWAGGGVEIWRVLDVQPPDPR
;
A
#
# COMPACT_ATOMS: atom_id res chain seq x y z
N MET A 1 13.90 19.15 -1.38
CA MET A 1 14.26 17.78 -1.00
C MET A 1 13.58 17.34 0.29
N ALA A 2 13.83 17.99 1.44
CA ALA A 2 13.25 17.61 2.73
C ALA A 2 11.73 17.40 2.70
N VAL A 3 10.97 18.33 2.10
CA VAL A 3 9.51 18.23 1.94
C VAL A 3 9.11 17.04 1.07
N LEU A 4 9.83 16.76 -0.02
CA LEU A 4 9.53 15.62 -0.91
C LEU A 4 9.81 14.29 -0.20
N THR A 5 10.96 14.17 0.46
CA THR A 5 11.32 12.99 1.25
C THR A 5 10.33 12.77 2.39
N GLY A 6 10.00 13.82 3.14
CA GLY A 6 9.01 13.78 4.21
C GLY A 6 7.64 13.38 3.68
N THR A 7 7.18 13.97 2.57
CA THR A 7 5.91 13.63 1.93
C THR A 7 5.88 12.16 1.51
N ALA A 8 6.93 11.67 0.85
CA ALA A 8 7.04 10.28 0.41
C ALA A 8 7.05 9.29 1.58
N LEU A 9 7.79 9.61 2.66
CA LEU A 9 7.78 8.82 3.90
C LEU A 9 6.41 8.83 4.56
N GLY A 10 5.74 9.98 4.64
CA GLY A 10 4.40 10.06 5.23
C GLY A 10 3.37 9.31 4.39
N LEU A 11 3.44 9.36 3.06
CA LEU A 11 2.58 8.52 2.21
C LEU A 11 2.85 7.03 2.43
N LEU A 12 4.11 6.63 2.56
CA LEU A 12 4.49 5.25 2.87
C LEU A 12 3.92 4.79 4.22
N LEU A 13 4.05 5.63 5.25
CA LEU A 13 3.44 5.44 6.57
C LEU A 13 1.91 5.34 6.52
N ALA A 14 1.25 6.18 5.70
CA ALA A 14 -0.20 6.16 5.55
C ALA A 14 -0.72 4.85 4.96
N THR A 15 0.05 4.20 4.09
CA THR A 15 -0.44 2.98 3.41
C THR A 15 -0.62 1.81 4.38
N LYS A 16 0.33 1.62 5.31
CA LYS A 16 0.30 0.53 6.28
C LYS A 16 1.35 0.76 7.38
N TYR A 17 1.08 0.23 8.57
CA TYR A 17 1.98 0.29 9.73
C TYR A 17 3.40 -0.19 9.42
N ILE A 18 3.57 -1.16 8.51
CA ILE A 18 4.88 -1.66 8.06
C ILE A 18 5.76 -0.59 7.41
N GLY A 19 5.14 0.49 6.91
CA GLY A 19 5.81 1.68 6.39
C GLY A 19 6.81 2.28 7.39
N VAL A 20 6.57 2.07 8.69
CA VAL A 20 7.44 2.56 9.77
C VAL A 20 8.85 1.98 9.69
N LEU A 21 9.01 0.76 9.18
CA LEU A 21 10.31 0.10 9.10
C LEU A 21 11.27 0.80 8.12
N PHE A 22 10.74 1.47 7.10
CA PHE A 22 11.54 2.21 6.13
C PHE A 22 11.96 3.60 6.63
N VAL A 23 11.38 4.10 7.72
CA VAL A 23 11.67 5.45 8.23
C VAL A 23 13.08 5.54 8.82
N PRO A 24 13.51 4.65 9.74
CA PRO A 24 14.87 4.70 10.32
C PRO A 24 16.01 4.76 9.30
N PRO A 25 16.11 3.88 8.28
CA PRO A 25 17.22 3.95 7.32
C PRO A 25 17.22 5.24 6.49
N VAL A 26 16.04 5.75 6.09
CA VAL A 26 15.95 7.00 5.33
C VAL A 26 16.34 8.20 6.18
N LEU A 27 15.90 8.24 7.44
CA LEU A 27 16.31 9.28 8.38
C LEU A 27 17.81 9.20 8.65
N ALA A 28 18.38 8.00 8.83
CA ALA A 28 19.81 7.80 9.05
C ALA A 28 20.64 8.30 7.86
N VAL A 29 20.28 7.93 6.64
CA VAL A 29 20.96 8.41 5.42
C VAL A 29 20.82 9.92 5.26
N THR A 30 19.63 10.47 5.51
CA THR A 30 19.39 11.92 5.42
C THR A 30 20.20 12.69 6.46
N ALA A 31 20.21 12.23 7.71
CA ALA A 31 20.97 12.83 8.79
C ALA A 31 22.48 12.77 8.53
N LEU A 32 22.97 11.63 8.04
CA LEU A 32 24.38 11.47 7.69
C LEU A 32 24.77 12.33 6.49
N ALA A 33 23.89 12.48 5.49
CA ALA A 33 24.12 13.36 4.35
C ALA A 33 24.23 14.83 4.78
N VAL A 34 23.27 15.25 5.60
CA VAL A 34 23.26 16.57 6.23
C VAL A 34 24.53 16.81 7.05
N TRP A 35 24.94 15.82 7.85
CA TRP A 35 26.14 15.92 8.68
C TRP A 35 27.41 16.08 7.83
N ILE A 36 27.60 15.24 6.81
CA ILE A 36 28.77 15.29 5.93
C ILE A 36 28.84 16.65 5.23
N GLU A 37 27.74 17.10 4.62
CA GLU A 37 27.66 18.40 3.95
C GLU A 37 27.99 19.55 4.91
N TRP A 38 27.49 19.49 6.15
CA TRP A 38 27.80 20.46 7.19
C TRP A 38 29.28 20.45 7.59
N THR A 39 29.91 19.28 7.71
CA THR A 39 31.34 19.17 8.03
C THR A 39 32.24 19.68 6.90
N GLU A 40 31.88 19.42 5.64
CA GLU A 40 32.61 19.90 4.47
C GLU A 40 32.52 21.42 4.36
N ARG A 41 31.33 21.99 4.56
CA ARG A 41 31.13 23.44 4.56
C ARG A 41 31.80 24.15 5.73
N ARG A 42 31.94 23.50 6.89
CA ARG A 42 32.72 24.08 8.01
C ARG A 42 34.20 24.26 7.68
N ARG A 43 34.74 23.51 6.73
CA ARG A 43 36.11 23.65 6.23
C ARG A 43 36.26 24.82 5.23
N GLN A 44 35.15 25.39 4.76
CA GLN A 44 35.12 26.57 3.89
C GLN A 44 35.20 27.87 4.71
N GLU A 45 35.48 28.98 4.02
CA GLU A 45 35.68 30.29 4.64
C GLU A 45 34.46 30.77 5.46
N PRO A 46 34.65 31.58 6.52
CA PRO A 46 33.60 31.97 7.46
C PRO A 46 32.35 32.61 6.82
N ALA A 47 32.53 33.32 5.69
CA ALA A 47 31.45 33.99 4.97
C ALA A 47 30.49 33.03 4.25
N GLU A 48 30.93 31.80 3.95
CA GLU A 48 30.14 30.78 3.24
C GLU A 48 29.49 29.77 4.21
N ARG A 49 29.67 29.95 5.52
CA ARG A 49 29.14 29.02 6.52
C ARG A 49 27.62 29.09 6.59
N PRO A 50 26.89 27.98 6.38
CA PRO A 50 25.46 27.97 6.59
C PRO A 50 25.13 28.17 8.07
N ARG A 51 24.03 28.88 8.33
CA ARG A 51 23.50 29.04 9.68
C ARG A 51 23.07 27.67 10.21
N ALA A 52 23.45 27.31 11.45
CA ALA A 52 23.03 26.05 12.08
C ALA A 52 21.50 25.84 12.10
N LEU A 53 20.75 26.94 12.04
CA LEU A 53 19.30 26.97 11.86
C LEU A 53 18.83 26.19 10.62
N SER A 54 19.66 26.09 9.57
CA SER A 54 19.27 25.40 8.32
C SER A 54 19.10 23.89 8.49
N LEU A 55 19.78 23.24 9.45
CA LEU A 55 19.62 21.81 9.67
C LEU A 55 18.35 21.50 10.45
N LEU A 56 18.04 22.33 11.44
CA LEU A 56 16.78 22.26 12.17
C LEU A 56 15.61 22.54 11.23
N GLU A 57 15.72 23.52 10.33
CA GLU A 57 14.71 23.80 9.30
C GLU A 57 14.49 22.61 8.36
N ILE A 58 15.56 21.95 7.90
CA ILE A 58 15.47 20.74 7.06
C ILE A 58 14.77 19.60 7.81
N ALA A 59 15.19 19.34 9.05
CA ALA A 59 14.60 18.30 9.88
C ALA A 59 13.12 18.59 10.17
N LEU A 60 12.80 19.83 10.53
CA LEU A 60 11.43 20.27 10.78
C LEU A 60 10.57 20.16 9.52
N ALA A 61 11.06 20.60 8.36
CA ALA A 61 10.35 20.49 7.10
C ALA A 61 10.07 19.02 6.72
N LEU A 62 11.03 18.12 6.96
CA LEU A 62 10.85 16.69 6.75
C LEU A 62 9.77 16.12 7.68
N VAL A 63 9.87 16.37 8.98
CA VAL A 63 8.94 15.87 10.00
C VAL A 63 7.54 16.40 9.78
N VAL A 64 7.39 17.70 9.51
CA VAL A 64 6.09 18.33 9.23
C VAL A 64 5.48 17.74 7.97
N ALA A 65 6.24 17.62 6.87
CA ALA A 65 5.71 17.03 5.64
C ALA A 65 5.27 15.57 5.84
N MET A 66 6.06 14.78 6.58
CA MET A 66 5.73 13.39 6.93
C MET A 66 4.48 13.31 7.81
N ALA A 67 4.35 14.17 8.82
CA ALA A 67 3.19 14.21 9.70
C ALA A 67 1.92 14.64 8.95
N VAL A 68 2.02 15.60 8.03
CA VAL A 68 0.88 16.06 7.24
C VAL A 68 0.42 14.99 6.24
N SER A 69 1.34 14.34 5.53
CA SER A 69 0.95 13.34 4.52
C SER A 69 0.62 11.96 5.10
N GLY A 70 1.17 11.61 6.28
CA GLY A 70 1.04 10.28 6.87
C GLY A 70 0.52 10.19 8.30
N GLY A 71 0.59 11.28 9.05
CA GLY A 71 0.34 11.28 10.50
C GLY A 71 -1.11 11.07 10.88
N TYR A 72 -2.07 11.36 9.98
CA TYR A 72 -3.50 11.21 10.29
C TYR A 72 -3.85 9.83 10.81
N THR A 73 -3.36 8.75 10.18
CA THR A 73 -3.68 7.38 10.60
C THR A 73 -3.16 7.08 12.00
N TYR A 74 -1.95 7.54 12.33
CA TYR A 74 -1.32 7.31 13.62
C TYR A 74 -1.94 8.18 14.71
N LEU A 75 -2.27 9.44 14.40
CA LEU A 75 -2.97 10.33 15.32
C LEU A 75 -4.38 9.80 15.61
N ARG A 76 -5.11 9.40 14.55
CA ARG A 76 -6.40 8.73 14.68
C ARG A 76 -6.25 7.53 15.62
N ASN A 77 -5.32 6.63 15.32
CA ASN A 77 -5.05 5.44 16.13
C ASN A 77 -4.73 5.80 17.60
N ALA A 78 -3.81 6.73 17.86
CA ALA A 78 -3.45 7.16 19.21
C ALA A 78 -4.64 7.72 19.99
N VAL A 79 -5.44 8.59 19.37
CA VAL A 79 -6.63 9.19 20.00
C VAL A 79 -7.74 8.14 20.17
N THR A 80 -7.87 7.19 19.24
CA THR A 80 -8.85 6.10 19.33
C THR A 80 -8.48 5.11 20.44
N THR A 81 -7.36 4.41 20.30
CA THR A 81 -7.04 3.18 21.04
C THR A 81 -6.02 3.40 22.13
N GLY A 82 -5.52 4.63 22.29
CA GLY A 82 -4.34 4.91 23.10
C GLY A 82 -3.05 4.38 22.48
N ASN A 83 -3.07 3.84 21.25
CA ASN A 83 -1.90 3.25 20.59
C ASN A 83 -1.76 3.77 19.14
N PRO A 84 -0.72 4.55 18.81
CA PRO A 84 -0.51 5.08 17.45
C PRO A 84 -0.30 4.00 16.38
N ILE A 85 0.21 2.83 16.74
CA ILE A 85 0.53 1.73 15.82
C ILE A 85 -0.43 0.54 15.93
N PHE A 86 -1.61 0.77 16.51
CA PHE A 86 -2.68 -0.23 16.61
C PHE A 86 -2.96 -0.92 15.25
N PRO A 87 -3.17 -2.26 15.20
CA PRO A 87 -3.42 -3.18 16.31
C PRO A 87 -2.16 -3.80 16.96
N ALA A 88 -0.95 -3.44 16.50
CA ALA A 88 0.27 -4.03 17.04
C ALA A 88 0.57 -3.47 18.44
N PRO A 89 0.87 -4.31 19.45
CA PRO A 89 1.37 -3.82 20.73
C PRO A 89 2.76 -3.21 20.54
N LEU A 90 3.08 -2.15 21.30
CA LEU A 90 4.43 -1.58 21.36
C LEU A 90 5.02 -1.85 22.74
N SER A 91 6.15 -2.55 22.78
CA SER A 91 6.93 -2.72 23.99
C SER A 91 8.34 -2.15 23.82
N VAL A 92 8.81 -1.41 24.81
CA VAL A 92 10.14 -0.81 24.86
C VAL A 92 10.88 -1.42 26.05
N PHE A 93 12.01 -2.08 25.78
CA PHE A 93 12.76 -2.83 26.80
C PHE A 93 11.92 -3.87 27.58
N GLY A 94 10.96 -4.50 26.90
CA GLY A 94 10.05 -5.49 27.50
C GLY A 94 8.88 -4.89 28.28
N LEU A 95 8.84 -3.57 28.49
CA LEU A 95 7.68 -2.88 29.07
C LEU A 95 6.71 -2.49 27.95
N GLU A 96 5.47 -2.96 28.04
CA GLU A 96 4.42 -2.56 27.11
C GLU A 96 4.09 -1.07 27.31
N VAL A 97 4.39 -0.26 26.29
CA VAL A 97 4.12 1.18 26.26
C VAL A 97 2.75 1.46 25.67
N PHE A 98 2.37 0.71 24.63
CA PHE A 98 1.04 0.81 24.03
C PHE A 98 0.42 -0.56 23.84
N PRO A 99 -0.79 -0.81 24.38
CA PRO A 99 -1.47 -2.09 24.26
C PRO A 99 -1.96 -2.32 22.82
N GLY A 100 -2.02 -3.59 22.41
CA GLY A 100 -2.50 -4.02 21.09
C GLY A 100 -3.38 -5.27 21.18
N TRP A 101 -3.69 -5.90 20.05
CA TRP A 101 -4.41 -7.17 20.04
C TRP A 101 -3.50 -8.34 20.44
N GLY A 102 -3.91 -9.09 21.47
CA GLY A 102 -3.25 -10.32 21.89
C GLY A 102 -3.26 -11.37 20.76
N GLY A 103 -2.15 -12.08 20.58
CA GLY A 103 -1.99 -13.06 19.49
C GLY A 103 -1.57 -12.48 18.14
N VAL A 104 -1.54 -11.15 17.98
CA VAL A 104 -0.88 -10.49 16.83
C VAL A 104 0.61 -10.38 17.10
N SER A 105 1.27 -11.50 17.43
CA SER A 105 2.73 -11.56 17.48
C SER A 105 3.27 -12.00 16.13
N THR A 106 4.25 -11.28 15.59
CA THR A 106 4.92 -11.67 14.34
C THR A 106 5.80 -12.90 14.53
N ALA A 107 6.17 -13.22 15.77
CA ALA A 107 7.08 -14.31 16.12
C ALA A 107 6.60 -15.68 15.64
N GLU A 108 5.30 -15.98 15.77
CA GLU A 108 4.72 -17.25 15.31
C GLU A 108 4.70 -17.35 13.77
N LYS A 109 4.53 -16.23 13.07
CA LYS A 109 4.53 -16.20 11.60
C LYS A 109 5.93 -16.36 11.02
N VAL A 110 6.98 -15.95 11.74
CA VAL A 110 8.37 -16.05 11.29
C VAL A 110 8.81 -17.52 11.10
N SER A 111 8.32 -18.43 11.94
CA SER A 111 8.72 -19.84 11.92
C SER A 111 7.92 -20.69 10.93
N ALA A 112 6.75 -20.21 10.50
CA ALA A 112 5.86 -20.91 9.60
C ALA A 112 6.47 -21.09 8.17
N PRO A 113 6.48 -22.31 7.60
CA PRO A 113 7.13 -22.62 6.32
C PRO A 113 6.68 -21.72 5.16
N GLU A 114 5.40 -21.35 5.12
CA GLU A 114 4.79 -20.51 4.09
C GLU A 114 5.31 -19.07 4.08
N PHE A 115 6.00 -18.63 5.14
CA PHE A 115 6.63 -17.30 5.23
C PHE A 115 8.14 -17.34 4.96
N LYS A 116 8.72 -18.52 4.69
CA LYS A 116 10.13 -18.64 4.29
C LYS A 116 10.28 -18.24 2.82
N ILE A 117 11.20 -17.32 2.57
CA ILE A 117 11.56 -16.89 1.22
C ILE A 117 12.87 -17.58 0.84
N ASP A 118 12.83 -18.40 -0.22
CA ASP A 118 14.06 -18.72 -0.97
C ASP A 118 14.47 -17.45 -1.72
N VAL A 119 15.54 -16.81 -1.26
CA VAL A 119 16.02 -15.51 -1.77
C VAL A 119 16.34 -15.58 -3.26
N TRP A 120 16.98 -16.66 -3.71
CA TRP A 120 17.40 -16.78 -5.10
C TRP A 120 16.22 -17.05 -6.01
N GLU A 121 15.33 -17.96 -5.61
CA GLU A 121 14.10 -18.20 -6.36
C GLU A 121 13.24 -16.92 -6.43
N PHE A 122 13.10 -16.20 -5.32
CA PHE A 122 12.35 -14.96 -5.26
C PHE A 122 12.90 -13.89 -6.21
N LEU A 123 14.21 -13.63 -6.15
CA LEU A 123 14.84 -12.56 -6.95
C LEU A 123 14.98 -12.93 -8.43
N THR A 124 15.15 -14.21 -8.77
CA THR A 124 15.49 -14.62 -10.15
C THR A 124 14.32 -15.21 -10.94
N ARG A 125 13.39 -15.92 -10.28
CA ARG A 125 12.33 -16.68 -10.99
C ARG A 125 10.99 -15.96 -11.05
N ARG A 126 10.80 -14.88 -10.26
CA ARG A 126 9.56 -14.08 -10.23
C ARG A 126 9.49 -13.06 -11.38
N SER A 127 9.81 -13.49 -12.60
CA SER A 127 9.84 -12.63 -13.80
C SER A 127 8.50 -11.98 -14.14
N LYS A 128 7.37 -12.63 -13.80
CA LYS A 128 6.02 -12.05 -13.94
C LYS A 128 5.79 -10.84 -13.02
N LEU A 129 6.57 -10.74 -11.95
CA LEU A 129 6.40 -9.72 -10.94
C LEU A 129 7.40 -8.57 -11.10
N PHE A 130 8.67 -8.87 -11.39
CA PHE A 130 9.73 -7.87 -11.54
C PHE A 130 10.06 -7.52 -12.99
N GLY A 131 9.51 -8.27 -13.95
CA GLY A 131 9.96 -8.28 -15.34
C GLY A 131 11.11 -9.25 -15.57
N SER A 132 11.22 -9.77 -16.80
CA SER A 132 12.22 -10.77 -17.19
C SER A 132 13.67 -10.28 -17.08
N TYR A 133 13.90 -8.97 -17.09
CA TYR A 133 15.24 -8.38 -17.05
C TYR A 133 15.69 -7.92 -15.67
N PHE A 134 14.83 -7.97 -14.65
CA PHE A 134 15.19 -7.58 -13.29
C PHE A 134 16.50 -8.23 -12.79
N PRO A 135 16.71 -9.55 -12.97
CA PRO A 135 17.94 -10.21 -12.50
C PRO A 135 19.21 -9.74 -13.22
N PHE A 136 19.08 -9.14 -14.41
CA PHE A 136 20.19 -8.70 -15.25
C PHE A 136 20.41 -7.18 -15.22
N THR A 137 19.50 -6.42 -14.62
CA THR A 137 19.52 -4.95 -14.61
C THR A 137 19.47 -4.40 -13.18
N LEU A 138 18.28 -4.39 -12.58
CA LEU A 138 18.05 -3.76 -11.28
C LEU A 138 18.74 -4.51 -10.13
N LEU A 139 18.73 -5.85 -10.16
CA LEU A 139 19.37 -6.66 -9.13
C LEU A 139 20.89 -6.41 -9.05
N PRO A 140 21.68 -6.53 -10.15
CA PRO A 140 23.10 -6.23 -10.09
C PRO A 140 23.34 -4.74 -9.80
N ALA A 141 22.47 -3.84 -10.27
CA ALA A 141 22.62 -2.41 -9.99
C ALA A 141 22.48 -2.07 -8.49
N ALA A 142 21.57 -2.71 -7.77
CA ALA A 142 21.38 -2.53 -6.33
C ALA A 142 22.65 -2.84 -5.51
N LEU A 143 23.52 -3.70 -6.04
CA LEU A 143 24.80 -4.06 -5.42
C LEU A 143 25.98 -3.26 -5.99
N LEU A 144 26.08 -3.16 -7.31
CA LEU A 144 27.24 -2.54 -7.98
C LEU A 144 27.28 -1.02 -7.83
N ALA A 145 26.12 -0.35 -7.86
CA ALA A 145 26.06 1.11 -7.76
C ALA A 145 26.63 1.66 -6.44
N PRO A 146 26.23 1.15 -5.24
CA PRO A 146 26.83 1.63 -4.00
C PRO A 146 28.32 1.29 -3.89
N LEU A 147 28.76 0.12 -4.37
CA LEU A 147 30.18 -0.26 -4.38
C LEU A 147 31.02 0.63 -5.30
N LEU A 148 30.51 0.95 -6.49
CA LEU A 148 31.20 1.84 -7.44
C LEU A 148 31.25 3.28 -6.90
N ALA A 149 30.16 3.77 -6.32
CA ALA A 149 30.13 5.08 -5.67
C ALA A 149 31.15 5.15 -4.53
N LEU A 150 31.23 4.11 -3.71
CA LEU A 150 32.22 3.97 -2.64
C LEU A 150 33.65 3.97 -3.17
N TRP A 151 33.94 3.19 -4.22
CA TRP A 151 35.26 3.15 -4.86
C TRP A 151 35.68 4.50 -5.44
N ARG A 152 34.72 5.26 -5.99
CA ARG A 152 34.92 6.65 -6.44
C ARG A 152 34.91 7.68 -5.31
N ARG A 153 34.90 7.24 -4.04
CA ARG A 153 34.88 8.07 -2.83
C ARG A 153 33.68 9.01 -2.75
N ARG A 154 32.56 8.64 -3.39
CA ARG A 154 31.27 9.36 -3.34
C ARG A 154 30.38 8.77 -2.25
N TRP A 155 30.77 8.96 -1.00
CA TRP A 155 30.14 8.35 0.17
C TRP A 155 28.63 8.59 0.27
N LEU A 156 28.17 9.81 -0.03
CA LEU A 156 26.73 10.14 0.00
C LEU A 156 25.93 9.37 -1.04
N ALA A 157 26.46 9.27 -2.26
CA ALA A 157 25.84 8.46 -3.30
C ALA A 157 25.83 6.98 -2.88
N ALA A 158 26.94 6.47 -2.34
CA ALA A 158 27.02 5.09 -1.88
C ALA A 158 25.96 4.76 -0.81
N LEU A 159 25.77 5.64 0.18
CA LEU A 159 24.77 5.49 1.23
C LEU A 159 23.33 5.51 0.68
N ALA A 160 23.01 6.50 -0.17
CA ALA A 160 21.69 6.61 -0.79
C ALA A 160 21.37 5.40 -1.68
N LEU A 161 22.34 4.93 -2.47
CA LEU A 161 22.19 3.79 -3.36
C LEU A 161 22.10 2.46 -2.61
N ALA A 162 22.75 2.36 -1.44
CA ALA A 162 22.67 1.18 -0.58
C ALA A 162 21.27 0.98 0.04
N LEU A 163 20.41 2.01 0.06
CA LEU A 163 19.04 1.89 0.59
C LEU A 163 18.22 0.81 -0.12
N ALA A 164 18.46 0.54 -1.41
CA ALA A 164 17.80 -0.56 -2.11
C ALA A 164 18.08 -1.92 -1.43
N THR A 165 19.34 -2.16 -1.07
CA THR A 165 19.77 -3.38 -0.37
C THR A 165 19.28 -3.38 1.07
N VAL A 166 19.33 -2.25 1.77
CA VAL A 166 18.81 -2.14 3.14
C VAL A 166 17.31 -2.47 3.18
N PHE A 167 16.52 -1.89 2.28
CA PHE A 167 15.07 -2.17 2.21
C PHE A 167 14.77 -3.63 1.84
N PHE A 168 15.62 -4.26 1.02
CA PHE A 168 15.51 -5.69 0.76
C PHE A 168 15.77 -6.52 2.03
N LEU A 169 16.78 -6.15 2.82
CA LEU A 169 17.08 -6.83 4.08
C LEU A 169 15.98 -6.61 5.12
N GLU A 170 15.41 -5.41 5.22
CA GLU A 170 14.24 -5.13 6.05
C GLU A 170 13.05 -5.98 5.62
N PHE A 171 12.77 -6.04 4.32
CA PHE A 171 11.75 -6.93 3.77
C PHE A 171 12.03 -8.40 4.14
N LEU A 172 13.29 -8.84 4.09
CA LEU A 172 13.67 -10.23 4.35
C LEU A 172 13.62 -10.59 5.84
N TYR A 173 13.99 -9.70 6.74
CA TYR A 173 14.19 -10.03 8.16
C TYR A 173 13.18 -9.40 9.11
N LEU A 174 12.62 -8.24 8.77
CA LEU A 174 11.72 -7.48 9.65
C LEU A 174 10.25 -7.57 9.25
N MET A 175 9.95 -7.93 8.00
CA MET A 175 8.60 -7.98 7.43
C MET A 175 8.04 -9.41 7.32
N ALA A 176 8.25 -10.22 8.35
CA ALA A 176 7.98 -11.65 8.30
C ALA A 176 6.51 -12.01 8.01
N ASP A 177 5.56 -11.19 8.46
CA ASP A 177 4.12 -11.38 8.25
C ASP A 177 3.60 -10.80 6.92
N HIS A 178 4.49 -10.21 6.12
CA HIS A 178 4.17 -9.43 4.91
C HIS A 178 5.14 -9.75 3.76
N ARG A 179 5.19 -11.03 3.36
CA ARG A 179 6.03 -11.52 2.24
C ARG A 179 5.49 -11.26 0.83
N ASP A 180 4.44 -10.46 0.73
CA ASP A 180 3.87 -10.04 -0.56
C ASP A 180 4.81 -9.04 -1.24
N ILE A 181 4.96 -9.16 -2.56
CA ILE A 181 5.87 -8.32 -3.35
C ILE A 181 5.62 -6.83 -3.16
N ARG A 182 4.38 -6.41 -2.91
CA ARG A 182 4.07 -4.98 -2.75
C ARG A 182 4.89 -4.29 -1.67
N TYR A 183 5.36 -5.03 -0.65
CA TYR A 183 6.22 -4.52 0.41
C TYR A 183 7.71 -4.45 0.00
N PHE A 184 8.10 -5.13 -1.07
CA PHE A 184 9.43 -5.07 -1.66
C PHE A 184 9.55 -4.02 -2.77
N LEU A 185 8.42 -3.48 -3.27
CA LEU A 185 8.43 -2.44 -4.33
C LEU A 185 9.30 -1.21 -4.03
N PRO A 186 9.38 -0.69 -2.78
CA PRO A 186 10.28 0.43 -2.47
C PRO A 186 11.75 0.11 -2.78
N ALA A 187 12.21 -1.10 -2.44
CA ALA A 187 13.57 -1.54 -2.74
C ALA A 187 13.81 -1.66 -4.26
N VAL A 188 12.82 -2.17 -5.01
CA VAL A 188 12.89 -2.25 -6.48
C VAL A 188 12.96 -0.85 -7.11
N ALA A 189 12.19 0.11 -6.60
CA ALA A 189 12.24 1.48 -7.07
C ALA A 189 13.62 2.12 -6.83
N LEU A 190 14.23 1.90 -5.66
CA LEU A 190 15.59 2.37 -5.37
C LEU A 190 16.65 1.64 -6.20
N ALA A 191 16.45 0.35 -6.51
CA ALA A 191 17.29 -0.38 -7.45
C ALA A 191 17.22 0.20 -8.88
N ALA A 192 16.07 0.74 -9.29
CA ALA A 192 15.94 1.48 -10.55
C ALA A 192 16.72 2.80 -10.53
N VAL A 193 16.74 3.51 -9.40
CA VAL A 193 17.60 4.70 -9.21
C VAL A 193 19.08 4.30 -9.31
N ALA A 194 19.48 3.20 -8.68
CA ALA A 194 20.83 2.68 -8.76
C ALA A 194 21.24 2.28 -10.19
N PHE A 195 20.32 1.68 -10.94
CA PHE A 195 20.54 1.35 -12.34
C PHE A 195 20.70 2.60 -13.21
N ALA A 196 19.82 3.60 -13.02
CA ALA A 196 19.92 4.88 -13.73
C ALA A 196 21.26 5.58 -13.44
N TRP A 197 21.68 5.60 -12.17
CA TRP A 197 22.97 6.16 -11.77
C TRP A 197 24.15 5.45 -12.46
N LEU A 198 24.15 4.12 -12.54
CA LEU A 198 25.18 3.38 -13.27
C LEU A 198 25.23 3.74 -14.77
N LEU A 199 24.06 3.92 -15.40
CA LEU A 199 24.00 4.36 -16.80
C LEU A 199 24.58 5.77 -16.98
N GLU A 200 24.35 6.67 -16.04
CA GLU A 200 24.96 8.01 -16.06
C GLU A 200 26.49 7.95 -15.94
N GLU A 201 27.02 7.06 -15.09
CA GLU A 201 28.48 6.89 -14.92
C GLU A 201 29.18 6.33 -16.18
N ILE A 202 28.44 5.63 -17.04
CA ILE A 202 28.93 5.17 -18.36
C ILE A 202 28.95 6.34 -19.38
N GLY A 203 28.14 7.38 -19.15
CA GLY A 203 28.06 8.56 -19.98
C GLY A 203 27.18 8.39 -21.22
N PRO A 204 27.32 9.27 -22.25
CA PRO A 204 26.41 9.34 -23.41
C PRO A 204 26.27 8.03 -24.20
N ARG A 205 27.25 7.14 -24.09
CA ARG A 205 27.22 5.81 -24.73
C ARG A 205 26.11 4.91 -24.19
N ALA A 206 25.60 5.18 -22.98
CA ALA A 206 24.51 4.44 -22.37
C ALA A 206 23.10 4.91 -22.79
N ILE A 207 22.98 6.05 -23.50
CA ILE A 207 21.68 6.59 -23.92
C ILE A 207 20.84 5.56 -24.71
N PRO A 208 21.39 4.83 -25.71
CA PRO A 208 20.62 3.82 -26.43
C PRO A 208 20.15 2.68 -25.53
N MET A 209 20.98 2.25 -24.57
CA MET A 209 20.64 1.19 -23.62
C MET A 209 19.50 1.63 -22.69
N ARG A 210 19.54 2.88 -22.21
CA ARG A 210 18.46 3.47 -21.42
C ARG A 210 17.15 3.52 -22.21
N ASP A 211 17.20 3.98 -23.46
CA ASP A 211 16.02 4.07 -24.32
C ASP A 211 15.43 2.69 -24.62
N VAL A 212 16.27 1.68 -24.84
CA VAL A 212 15.85 0.28 -25.02
C VAL A 212 15.18 -0.25 -23.75
N VAL A 213 15.75 0.01 -22.56
CA VAL A 213 15.16 -0.41 -21.28
C VAL A 213 13.82 0.28 -21.05
N LEU A 214 13.71 1.59 -21.31
CA LEU A 214 12.45 2.33 -21.16
C LEU A 214 11.39 1.86 -22.17
N ALA A 215 11.76 1.66 -23.44
CA ALA A 215 10.87 1.10 -24.44
C ALA A 215 10.40 -0.32 -24.07
N TRP A 216 11.30 -1.11 -23.49
CA TRP A 216 10.97 -2.45 -23.00
C TRP A 216 10.04 -2.43 -21.78
N ILE A 217 10.29 -1.56 -20.80
CA ILE A 217 9.37 -1.36 -19.67
C ILE A 217 8.01 -0.92 -20.18
N ALA A 218 7.95 0.04 -21.09
CA ALA A 218 6.72 0.49 -21.73
C ALA A 218 5.99 -0.67 -22.43
N PHE A 219 6.73 -1.49 -23.18
CA PHE A 219 6.22 -2.67 -23.86
C PHE A 219 5.67 -3.72 -22.87
N GLN A 220 6.42 -4.05 -21.82
CA GLN A 220 5.97 -5.00 -20.79
C GLN A 220 4.75 -4.49 -20.02
N SER A 221 4.74 -3.21 -19.64
CA SER A 221 3.58 -2.56 -19.05
C SER A 221 2.37 -2.62 -20.00
N SER A 222 2.56 -2.35 -21.29
CA SER A 222 1.49 -2.42 -22.29
C SER A 222 0.95 -3.84 -22.50
N ARG A 223 1.82 -4.87 -22.50
CA ARG A 223 1.40 -6.28 -22.65
C ARG A 223 0.60 -6.81 -21.48
N ASN A 224 0.93 -6.39 -20.26
CA ASN A 224 0.25 -6.82 -19.05
C ASN A 224 -1.03 -6.02 -18.79
N VAL A 225 -1.20 -4.89 -19.47
CA VAL A 225 -2.42 -4.09 -19.44
C VAL A 225 -3.28 -4.49 -20.64
N THR A 226 -4.13 -5.49 -20.46
CA THR A 226 -5.10 -5.97 -21.47
C THR A 226 -6.23 -4.97 -21.75
N GLU A 227 -6.08 -3.69 -21.41
CA GLU A 227 -7.15 -2.69 -21.43
C GLU A 227 -6.72 -1.36 -22.07
N PRO A 228 -7.68 -0.49 -22.44
CA PRO A 228 -7.39 0.80 -23.08
C PRO A 228 -6.48 1.75 -22.27
N GLY A 229 -6.22 1.46 -20.99
CA GLY A 229 -5.22 2.13 -20.16
C GLY A 229 -3.77 1.88 -20.58
N ALA A 230 -3.50 0.85 -21.39
CA ALA A 230 -2.17 0.59 -21.95
C ALA A 230 -1.69 1.76 -22.81
N VAL A 231 -2.60 2.39 -23.56
CA VAL A 231 -2.31 3.57 -24.38
C VAL A 231 -1.95 4.76 -23.48
N GLY A 232 -2.68 4.96 -22.37
CA GLY A 232 -2.38 6.01 -21.40
C GLY A 232 -1.00 5.85 -20.75
N ILE A 233 -0.66 4.62 -20.33
CA ILE A 233 0.66 4.32 -19.76
C ILE A 233 1.76 4.51 -20.81
N LEU A 234 1.55 4.03 -22.03
CA LEU A 234 2.49 4.20 -23.13
C LEU A 234 2.71 5.69 -23.45
N LEU A 235 1.63 6.48 -23.47
CA LEU A 235 1.70 7.93 -23.68
C LEU A 235 2.48 8.63 -22.56
N VAL A 236 2.26 8.25 -21.29
CA VAL A 236 3.03 8.81 -20.16
C VAL A 236 4.52 8.45 -20.27
N VAL A 237 4.85 7.21 -20.63
CA VAL A 237 6.26 6.80 -20.80
C VAL A 237 6.90 7.53 -21.98
N VAL A 238 6.22 7.57 -23.13
CA VAL A 238 6.71 8.29 -24.32
C VAL A 238 6.87 9.77 -24.02
N LEU A 239 5.89 10.41 -23.37
CA LEU A 239 5.96 11.81 -22.98
C LEU A 239 7.12 12.05 -21.99
N GLY A 240 7.31 11.16 -21.02
CA GLY A 240 8.45 11.22 -20.10
C GLY A 240 9.80 11.17 -20.82
N VAL A 241 9.97 10.24 -21.77
CA VAL A 241 11.17 10.12 -22.61
C VAL A 241 11.39 11.37 -23.46
N LEU A 242 10.33 11.90 -24.08
CA LEU A 242 10.41 13.12 -24.89
C LEU A 242 10.78 14.34 -24.05
N LEU A 243 10.14 14.53 -22.90
CA LEU A 243 10.43 15.62 -21.98
C LEU A 243 11.87 15.54 -21.47
N GLU A 244 12.36 14.34 -21.14
CA GLU A 244 13.73 14.15 -20.72
C GLU A 244 14.75 14.45 -21.83
N ARG A 245 14.49 13.99 -23.06
CA ARG A 245 15.34 14.31 -24.22
C ARG A 245 15.33 15.80 -24.54
N MET A 246 14.18 16.46 -24.42
CA MET A 246 14.06 17.91 -24.55
C MET A 246 14.84 18.64 -23.46
N TRP A 247 14.75 18.17 -22.21
CA TRP A 247 15.50 18.70 -21.08
C TRP A 247 17.01 18.60 -21.31
N TRP A 248 17.51 17.43 -21.72
CA TRP A 248 18.94 17.23 -22.00
C TRP A 248 19.44 18.13 -23.14
N ARG A 249 18.72 18.18 -24.26
CA ARG A 249 19.07 19.06 -25.39
C ARG A 249 18.97 20.54 -25.04
N GLY A 250 18.02 20.93 -24.19
CA GLY A 250 17.85 22.29 -23.72
C GLY A 250 18.98 22.73 -22.79
N ARG A 251 19.45 21.82 -21.92
CA ARG A 251 20.55 22.08 -20.97
C ARG A 251 21.87 22.41 -21.68
N GLU A 252 22.13 21.79 -22.83
CA GLU A 252 23.34 22.05 -23.62
C GLU A 252 23.23 23.29 -24.51
N ARG A 253 22.02 23.67 -24.96
CA ARG A 253 21.83 24.70 -25.99
C ARG A 253 21.31 26.04 -25.49
N ALA A 254 20.62 26.10 -24.35
CA ALA A 254 19.95 27.31 -23.90
C ALA A 254 19.81 27.35 -22.36
N PRO A 255 20.79 27.91 -21.63
CA PRO A 255 20.70 28.06 -20.17
C PRO A 255 19.49 28.90 -19.70
N SER A 256 18.95 29.76 -20.57
CA SER A 256 17.70 30.51 -20.32
C SER A 256 16.46 29.60 -20.20
N LEU A 257 16.42 28.48 -20.92
CA LEU A 257 15.34 27.49 -20.84
C LEU A 257 15.30 26.82 -19.47
N HIS A 258 16.44 26.67 -18.80
CA HIS A 258 16.53 26.09 -17.47
C HIS A 258 15.78 26.95 -16.43
N SER A 259 15.91 28.29 -16.51
CA SER A 259 15.17 29.21 -15.65
C SER A 259 13.66 29.15 -15.87
N TRP A 260 13.24 28.96 -17.13
CA TRP A 260 11.83 28.87 -17.52
C TRP A 260 11.20 27.57 -17.01
N ILE A 261 11.88 26.43 -17.15
CA ILE A 261 11.36 25.18 -16.61
C ILE A 261 11.39 25.17 -15.08
N HIS A 262 12.31 25.89 -14.43
CA HIS A 262 12.25 26.06 -12.98
C HIS A 262 11.02 26.88 -12.53
N HIS A 263 10.57 27.83 -13.35
CA HIS A 263 9.38 28.66 -13.08
C HIS A 263 8.07 27.98 -13.45
N TRP A 264 8.03 27.18 -14.52
CA TRP A 264 6.82 26.55 -15.06
C TRP A 264 6.74 25.04 -14.81
N GLY A 265 7.80 24.42 -14.32
CA GLY A 265 7.88 22.97 -14.11
C GLY A 265 6.86 22.46 -13.10
N TRP A 266 6.48 23.27 -12.11
CA TRP A 266 5.42 22.92 -11.17
C TRP A 266 4.04 22.94 -11.82
N LEU A 267 3.77 23.86 -12.76
CA LEU A 267 2.52 23.89 -13.54
C LEU A 267 2.44 22.71 -14.52
N ALA A 268 3.56 22.35 -15.15
CA ALA A 268 3.63 21.16 -15.99
C ALA A 268 3.40 19.87 -15.16
N ALA A 269 4.01 19.77 -13.98
CA ALA A 269 3.80 18.66 -13.06
C ALA A 269 2.33 18.59 -12.58
N ALA A 270 1.77 19.71 -12.15
CA ALA A 270 0.35 19.81 -11.75
C ALA A 270 -0.59 19.46 -12.90
N GLY A 271 -0.33 19.96 -14.11
CA GLY A 271 -1.06 19.64 -15.32
C GLY A 271 -0.98 18.15 -15.66
N THR A 272 0.18 17.52 -15.51
CA THR A 272 0.37 16.08 -15.72
C THR A 272 -0.45 15.27 -14.70
N VAL A 273 -0.45 15.67 -13.42
CA VAL A 273 -1.26 15.03 -12.37
C VAL A 273 -2.76 15.15 -12.67
N LEU A 274 -3.21 16.34 -13.10
CA LEU A 274 -4.60 16.57 -13.47
C LEU A 274 -5.01 15.75 -14.71
N ILE A 275 -4.17 15.73 -15.75
CA ILE A 275 -4.39 14.90 -16.95
C ILE A 275 -4.41 13.41 -16.59
N ALA A 276 -3.57 12.97 -15.65
CA ALA A 276 -3.58 11.60 -15.14
C ALA A 276 -4.81 11.29 -14.26
N ALA A 277 -5.46 12.29 -13.67
CA ALA A 277 -6.69 12.15 -12.89
C ALA A 277 -7.95 12.03 -13.76
N VAL A 278 -7.97 12.61 -14.98
CA VAL A 278 -9.10 12.51 -15.92
C VAL A 278 -9.48 11.05 -16.28
N PRO A 279 -8.55 10.14 -16.61
CA PRO A 279 -8.90 8.74 -16.87
C PRO A 279 -9.34 7.97 -15.62
N MET A 280 -9.28 8.56 -14.43
CA MET A 280 -9.59 7.85 -13.17
C MET A 280 -11.06 7.45 -13.08
N GLY A 281 -12.01 8.28 -13.55
CA GLY A 281 -13.43 7.91 -13.60
C GLY A 281 -13.70 6.73 -14.55
N TRP A 282 -13.08 6.75 -15.72
CA TRP A 282 -13.13 5.65 -16.69
C TRP A 282 -12.46 4.38 -16.12
N ALA A 283 -11.31 4.52 -15.49
CA ALA A 283 -10.59 3.41 -14.85
C ALA A 283 -11.39 2.79 -13.70
N VAL A 284 -12.09 3.61 -12.90
CA VAL A 284 -13.02 3.12 -11.87
C VAL A 284 -14.18 2.36 -12.50
N GLY A 285 -14.79 2.88 -13.56
CA GLY A 285 -15.86 2.21 -14.29
C GLY A 285 -15.44 0.83 -14.82
N ASN A 286 -14.30 0.78 -15.52
CA ASN A 286 -13.74 -0.47 -16.02
C ASN A 286 -13.33 -1.42 -14.91
N TYR A 287 -12.72 -0.91 -13.85
CA TYR A 287 -12.37 -1.72 -12.68
C TYR A 287 -13.61 -2.39 -12.10
N GLN A 288 -14.73 -1.69 -11.97
CA GLN A 288 -15.98 -2.30 -11.50
C GLN A 288 -16.45 -3.39 -12.48
N VAL A 289 -16.45 -3.13 -13.79
CA VAL A 289 -16.84 -4.15 -14.80
C VAL A 289 -15.98 -5.41 -14.68
N LYS A 290 -14.64 -5.25 -14.64
CA LYS A 290 -13.69 -6.37 -14.54
C LYS A 290 -13.75 -7.08 -13.20
N LYS A 291 -13.88 -6.31 -12.11
CA LYS A 291 -14.06 -6.84 -10.76
C LYS A 291 -15.20 -7.85 -10.80
N PHE A 292 -16.36 -7.46 -11.32
CA PHE A 292 -17.53 -8.33 -11.37
C PHE A 292 -17.52 -9.40 -12.47
N SER A 293 -16.63 -9.35 -13.47
CA SER A 293 -16.51 -10.43 -14.46
C SER A 293 -15.73 -11.64 -13.95
N HIS A 294 -15.03 -11.54 -12.82
CA HIS A 294 -14.25 -12.64 -12.26
C HIS A 294 -15.20 -13.73 -11.68
N PRO A 295 -14.96 -15.05 -11.91
CA PRO A 295 -15.84 -16.11 -11.40
C PRO A 295 -16.08 -16.08 -9.89
N LYS A 296 -15.06 -15.65 -9.11
CA LYS A 296 -15.17 -15.42 -7.66
C LYS A 296 -16.16 -14.33 -7.25
N MET A 297 -16.65 -13.50 -8.18
CA MET A 297 -17.68 -12.49 -7.94
C MET A 297 -19.11 -12.99 -8.20
N ALA A 298 -19.31 -14.27 -8.51
CA ALA A 298 -20.64 -14.84 -8.69
C ALA A 298 -21.53 -14.60 -7.46
N GLY A 299 -21.00 -14.75 -6.24
CA GLY A 299 -21.72 -14.48 -4.99
C GLY A 299 -22.10 -13.01 -4.82
N PRO A 300 -21.15 -12.07 -4.84
CA PRO A 300 -21.43 -10.63 -4.82
C PRO A 300 -22.47 -10.18 -5.85
N LEU A 301 -22.39 -10.68 -7.09
CA LEU A 301 -23.36 -10.40 -8.14
C LEU A 301 -24.73 -11.00 -7.88
N ALA A 302 -24.78 -12.23 -7.37
CA ALA A 302 -26.04 -12.87 -7.01
C ALA A 302 -26.74 -12.07 -5.90
N LEU A 303 -26.00 -11.65 -4.88
CA LEU A 303 -26.53 -10.81 -3.81
C LEU A 303 -27.10 -9.51 -4.36
N GLU A 304 -26.35 -8.81 -5.22
CA GLU A 304 -26.82 -7.57 -5.85
C GLU A 304 -28.12 -7.76 -6.65
N ARG A 305 -28.28 -8.90 -7.34
CA ARG A 305 -29.53 -9.24 -8.05
C ARG A 305 -30.69 -9.54 -7.10
N ILE A 306 -30.42 -10.20 -5.98
CA ILE A 306 -31.42 -10.58 -4.97
C ILE A 306 -31.94 -9.33 -4.24
N VAL A 307 -31.04 -8.46 -3.78
CA VAL A 307 -31.39 -7.26 -2.99
C VAL A 307 -31.88 -6.10 -3.86
N GLY A 308 -31.43 -6.04 -5.12
CA GLY A 308 -31.79 -4.98 -6.05
C GLY A 308 -31.21 -3.60 -5.68
N PRO A 309 -31.75 -2.52 -6.26
CA PRO A 309 -31.18 -1.17 -6.13
C PRO A 309 -31.38 -0.54 -4.75
N ARG A 310 -32.34 -1.04 -3.95
CA ARG A 310 -32.58 -0.57 -2.58
C ARG A 310 -31.51 -1.04 -1.59
N GLY A 311 -30.75 -2.06 -1.97
CA GLY A 311 -29.82 -2.74 -1.08
C GLY A 311 -30.55 -3.53 0.02
N ALA A 312 -29.77 -4.03 0.97
CA ALA A 312 -30.27 -4.71 2.17
C ALA A 312 -29.30 -4.56 3.33
N ARG A 313 -29.75 -4.87 4.54
CA ARG A 313 -28.88 -5.07 5.71
C ARG A 313 -28.36 -6.51 5.75
N ILE A 314 -27.04 -6.67 5.80
CA ILE A 314 -26.37 -7.93 5.49
C ILE A 314 -25.38 -8.28 6.59
N ALA A 315 -25.54 -9.45 7.21
CA ALA A 315 -24.51 -10.02 8.08
C ALA A 315 -23.48 -10.76 7.22
N TYR A 316 -22.21 -10.41 7.39
CA TYR A 316 -21.11 -11.08 6.71
C TYR A 316 -20.37 -12.01 7.68
N ALA A 317 -20.23 -13.27 7.29
CA ALA A 317 -19.41 -14.25 7.98
C ALA A 317 -18.44 -14.92 6.99
N GLY A 318 -17.15 -14.66 7.17
CA GLY A 318 -16.08 -15.11 6.27
C GLY A 318 -14.81 -14.27 6.41
N TYR A 319 -13.80 -14.58 5.60
CA TYR A 319 -12.49 -13.96 5.74
C TYR A 319 -12.28 -12.72 4.86
N ASN A 320 -11.89 -11.60 5.49
CA ASN A 320 -11.12 -10.45 4.96
C ASN A 320 -11.52 -9.84 3.59
N GLN A 321 -12.70 -10.18 3.05
CA GLN A 321 -13.22 -9.62 1.80
C GLN A 321 -14.72 -9.23 1.85
N PRO A 322 -15.21 -8.63 2.95
CA PRO A 322 -16.60 -8.16 3.03
C PRO A 322 -16.91 -7.13 1.93
N TYR A 323 -15.90 -6.37 1.49
CA TYR A 323 -16.07 -5.23 0.61
C TYR A 323 -16.64 -5.55 -0.80
N PHE A 324 -16.65 -6.81 -1.23
CA PHE A 324 -17.31 -7.19 -2.47
C PHE A 324 -18.84 -7.14 -2.36
N PHE A 325 -19.39 -7.26 -1.15
CA PHE A 325 -20.82 -7.39 -0.89
C PHE A 325 -21.52 -6.06 -0.59
N PHE A 326 -20.82 -4.92 -0.59
CA PHE A 326 -21.46 -3.58 -0.53
C PHE A 326 -22.31 -3.26 -1.78
N GLY A 327 -22.14 -4.00 -2.87
CA GLY A 327 -22.77 -3.74 -4.16
C GLY A 327 -22.05 -2.65 -4.96
N ARG A 328 -22.42 -2.47 -6.23
CA ARG A 328 -21.76 -1.51 -7.15
C ARG A 328 -21.93 -0.06 -6.73
N ARG A 329 -22.99 0.26 -6.00
CA ARG A 329 -23.36 1.61 -5.57
C ARG A 329 -23.21 1.80 -4.07
N PHE A 330 -22.55 0.85 -3.38
CA PHE A 330 -22.51 0.82 -1.92
C PHE A 330 -23.92 0.81 -1.29
N GLN A 331 -24.89 0.17 -1.97
CA GLN A 331 -26.28 0.16 -1.54
C GLN A 331 -26.55 -0.76 -0.35
N ASN A 332 -25.69 -1.75 -0.11
CA ASN A 332 -25.86 -2.70 0.98
C ASN A 332 -25.20 -2.18 2.26
N ASP A 333 -25.90 -2.31 3.38
CA ASP A 333 -25.32 -2.09 4.71
C ASP A 333 -24.76 -3.41 5.25
N LEU A 334 -23.44 -3.55 5.19
CA LEU A 334 -22.75 -4.79 5.53
C LEU A 334 -22.17 -4.71 6.95
N GLN A 335 -22.55 -5.67 7.78
CA GLN A 335 -22.26 -5.72 9.21
C GLN A 335 -21.56 -7.03 9.59
N ILE A 336 -20.62 -6.97 10.54
CA ILE A 336 -20.08 -8.17 11.19
C ILE A 336 -20.91 -8.34 12.45
N VAL A 337 -21.79 -9.35 12.50
CA VAL A 337 -22.71 -9.47 13.64
C VAL A 337 -21.99 -10.16 14.80
N PRO A 338 -21.79 -9.48 15.96
CA PRO A 338 -21.09 -10.06 17.09
C PRO A 338 -21.79 -11.32 17.60
N ARG A 339 -21.01 -12.25 18.11
CA ARG A 339 -21.54 -13.46 18.77
C ARG A 339 -21.86 -13.22 20.25
N ASN A 340 -21.36 -12.12 20.79
CA ASN A 340 -21.53 -11.73 22.20
C ASN A 340 -22.64 -10.68 22.37
N ARG A 341 -22.92 -10.28 23.63
CA ARG A 341 -23.99 -9.31 23.97
C ARG A 341 -23.65 -7.86 23.61
N MET A 342 -22.41 -7.59 23.23
CA MET A 342 -21.94 -6.24 22.96
C MET A 342 -22.16 -5.98 21.47
N LEU A 343 -23.37 -5.50 21.15
CA LEU A 343 -23.76 -5.24 19.77
C LEU A 343 -22.77 -4.31 19.06
N ASP A 344 -22.14 -3.40 19.79
CA ASP A 344 -21.16 -2.45 19.23
C ASP A 344 -19.76 -3.04 19.07
N ALA A 345 -19.50 -4.29 19.47
CA ALA A 345 -18.18 -4.92 19.28
C ALA A 345 -17.74 -5.02 17.82
N GLN A 346 -18.68 -4.89 16.87
CA GLN A 346 -18.37 -4.81 15.45
C GLN A 346 -17.85 -3.44 15.00
N TYR A 347 -18.18 -2.38 15.75
CA TYR A 347 -17.82 -1.02 15.45
C TYR A 347 -16.79 -0.56 16.45
N TYR A 348 -15.68 -0.10 15.91
CA TYR A 348 -14.72 0.59 16.74
C TYR A 348 -15.34 1.91 17.24
N SER A 349 -15.50 2.06 18.57
CA SER A 349 -15.93 3.30 19.21
C SER A 349 -14.76 3.96 19.94
N TRP A 350 -14.61 5.27 19.77
CA TRP A 350 -13.54 6.07 20.35
C TRP A 350 -13.45 5.90 21.87
N GLY A 351 -12.26 5.57 22.39
CA GLY A 351 -12.01 5.43 23.83
C GLY A 351 -12.51 4.12 24.47
N MET A 352 -13.07 3.21 23.68
CA MET A 352 -13.54 1.91 24.18
C MET A 352 -12.47 0.82 23.98
N GLU A 353 -12.46 -0.15 24.89
CA GLU A 353 -11.67 -1.37 24.75
C GLU A 353 -12.08 -2.11 23.46
N VAL A 354 -11.11 -2.41 22.59
CA VAL A 354 -11.38 -3.17 21.36
C VAL A 354 -11.55 -4.63 21.71
N ARG A 355 -12.80 -5.08 21.77
CA ARG A 355 -13.14 -6.48 22.04
C ARG A 355 -13.34 -7.24 20.75
N ASP A 356 -12.88 -8.48 20.72
CA ASP A 356 -13.04 -9.36 19.57
C ASP A 356 -14.53 -9.72 19.37
N PRO A 357 -15.15 -9.36 18.23
CA PRO A 357 -16.55 -9.70 17.95
C PRO A 357 -16.80 -11.21 17.80
N TYR A 358 -15.73 -12.00 17.64
CA TYR A 358 -15.79 -13.45 17.38
C TYR A 358 -15.70 -14.32 18.64
N VAL A 359 -15.56 -13.73 19.84
CA VAL A 359 -15.59 -14.46 21.12
C VAL A 359 -16.82 -15.38 21.18
N GLU A 360 -16.62 -16.65 21.55
CA GLU A 360 -17.63 -17.69 21.46
C GLU A 360 -18.96 -17.29 22.11
N GLY A 361 -20.02 -17.33 21.30
CA GLY A 361 -21.40 -17.08 21.70
C GLY A 361 -22.33 -18.18 21.20
N THR A 362 -23.54 -18.23 21.76
CA THR A 362 -24.54 -19.22 21.35
C THR A 362 -25.32 -18.74 20.12
N TYR A 363 -25.82 -19.68 19.31
CA TYR A 363 -26.68 -19.38 18.17
C TYR A 363 -27.83 -18.42 18.52
N ARG A 364 -28.52 -18.66 19.64
CA ARG A 364 -29.68 -17.86 20.06
C ARG A 364 -29.32 -16.38 20.21
N ARG A 365 -28.16 -16.08 20.81
CA ARG A 365 -27.69 -14.69 20.99
C ARG A 365 -27.32 -14.04 19.67
N TRP A 366 -26.67 -14.79 18.80
CA TRP A 366 -26.35 -14.32 17.46
C TRP A 366 -27.63 -14.04 16.65
N GLN A 367 -28.63 -14.93 16.71
CA GLN A 367 -29.94 -14.72 16.10
C GLN A 367 -30.65 -13.49 16.67
N GLU A 368 -30.70 -13.32 18.00
CA GLU A 368 -31.24 -12.12 18.64
C GLU A 368 -30.55 -10.85 18.12
N SER A 369 -29.25 -10.90 17.87
CA SER A 369 -28.48 -9.80 17.30
C SER A 369 -28.79 -9.52 15.83
N LEU A 370 -29.01 -10.58 15.02
CA LEU A 370 -29.48 -10.43 13.64
C LEU A 370 -30.84 -9.72 13.59
N LEU A 371 -31.79 -10.16 14.42
CA LEU A 371 -33.14 -9.61 14.47
C LEU A 371 -33.13 -8.17 14.98
N ALA A 372 -32.40 -7.88 16.07
CA ALA A 372 -32.28 -6.53 16.63
C ALA A 372 -31.70 -5.53 15.61
N ARG A 373 -30.83 -5.99 14.71
CA ARG A 373 -30.22 -5.17 13.66
C ARG A 373 -31.03 -5.15 12.36
N GLY A 374 -32.11 -5.93 12.30
CA GLY A 374 -32.94 -6.11 11.11
C GLY A 374 -32.14 -6.63 9.91
N ILE A 375 -31.23 -7.57 10.15
CA ILE A 375 -30.44 -8.21 9.09
C ILE A 375 -31.38 -9.04 8.21
N GLU A 376 -31.39 -8.73 6.92
CA GLU A 376 -32.24 -9.40 5.93
C GLU A 376 -31.54 -10.61 5.29
N TYR A 377 -30.21 -10.54 5.14
CA TYR A 377 -29.41 -11.60 4.54
C TYR A 377 -28.15 -11.90 5.36
N VAL A 378 -27.79 -13.18 5.41
CA VAL A 378 -26.50 -13.65 5.91
C VAL A 378 -25.67 -14.16 4.74
N VAL A 379 -24.50 -13.57 4.53
CA VAL A 379 -23.52 -14.00 3.53
C VAL A 379 -22.46 -14.84 4.23
N ILE A 380 -22.31 -16.08 3.77
CA ILE A 380 -21.31 -17.04 4.23
C ILE A 380 -20.27 -17.22 3.13
N VAL A 381 -19.02 -16.88 3.40
CA VAL A 381 -17.89 -17.20 2.51
C VAL A 381 -17.12 -18.36 3.10
N ARG A 382 -17.20 -19.53 2.45
CA ARG A 382 -16.60 -20.79 2.91
C ARG A 382 -15.08 -20.68 3.05
N GLY A 383 -14.55 -21.22 4.14
CA GLY A 383 -13.16 -21.09 4.58
C GLY A 383 -12.95 -21.68 5.98
N PRO A 384 -11.96 -21.19 6.73
CA PRO A 384 -11.78 -21.57 8.14
C PRO A 384 -12.41 -20.56 9.13
N TRP A 385 -13.06 -19.49 8.64
CA TRP A 385 -13.46 -18.33 9.44
C TRP A 385 -14.98 -18.08 9.49
N GLU A 386 -15.77 -18.83 8.73
CA GLU A 386 -17.23 -18.72 8.69
C GLU A 386 -17.95 -19.50 9.79
N GLU A 387 -17.19 -20.25 10.58
CA GLU A 387 -17.72 -21.03 11.70
C GLU A 387 -17.76 -20.16 12.97
N PRO A 388 -18.83 -20.29 13.79
CA PRO A 388 -19.91 -21.29 13.72
C PRO A 388 -21.14 -20.88 12.87
N GLU A 389 -21.16 -19.69 12.27
CA GLU A 389 -22.33 -19.12 11.57
C GLU A 389 -22.80 -20.01 10.42
N GLY A 390 -21.87 -20.54 9.62
CA GLY A 390 -22.18 -21.44 8.50
C GLY A 390 -22.94 -22.69 8.93
N ARG A 391 -22.55 -23.30 10.06
CA ARG A 391 -23.30 -24.43 10.65
C ARG A 391 -24.65 -24.01 11.22
N TRP A 392 -24.74 -22.81 11.77
CA TRP A 392 -25.97 -22.35 12.39
C TRP A 392 -27.09 -22.11 11.40
N VAL A 393 -26.79 -21.44 10.28
CA VAL A 393 -27.79 -21.15 9.24
C VAL A 393 -28.19 -22.40 8.47
N SER A 394 -27.26 -23.32 8.20
CA SER A 394 -27.54 -24.55 7.45
C SER A 394 -28.41 -25.57 8.19
N ARG A 395 -28.36 -25.60 9.53
CA ARG A 395 -29.13 -26.55 10.36
C ARG A 395 -30.52 -26.06 10.76
N ARG A 396 -30.88 -24.79 10.48
CA ARG A 396 -32.09 -24.13 11.01
C ARG A 396 -32.89 -23.48 9.90
N THR A 397 -33.42 -24.32 9.02
CA THR A 397 -34.21 -23.92 7.85
C THR A 397 -35.53 -23.23 8.20
N GLU A 398 -35.97 -23.29 9.46
CA GLU A 398 -37.14 -22.56 9.95
C GLU A 398 -36.89 -21.04 10.05
N GLY A 399 -35.66 -20.61 10.34
CA GLY A 399 -35.30 -19.19 10.47
C GLY A 399 -34.53 -18.62 9.27
N PHE A 400 -34.05 -19.50 8.38
CA PHE A 400 -33.24 -19.12 7.21
C PHE A 400 -33.65 -19.89 5.97
N ALA A 401 -33.77 -19.19 4.84
CA ALA A 401 -33.94 -19.80 3.54
C ALA A 401 -32.70 -19.55 2.67
N LEU A 402 -32.17 -20.61 2.05
CA LEU A 402 -31.06 -20.46 1.11
C LEU A 402 -31.55 -19.75 -0.16
N ALA A 403 -31.04 -18.54 -0.40
CA ALA A 403 -31.40 -17.75 -1.58
C ALA A 403 -30.45 -18.03 -2.76
N TRP A 404 -29.18 -18.32 -2.48
CA TRP A 404 -28.19 -18.64 -3.51
C TRP A 404 -26.98 -19.36 -2.91
N ALA A 405 -26.36 -20.26 -3.70
CA ALA A 405 -25.10 -20.90 -3.36
C ALA A 405 -24.24 -21.11 -4.62
N GLY A 406 -22.94 -20.85 -4.52
CA GLY A 406 -21.98 -21.07 -5.61
C GLY A 406 -20.60 -20.48 -5.34
N GLY A 407 -19.56 -21.03 -5.96
CA GLY A 407 -18.20 -20.46 -5.90
C GLY A 407 -17.63 -20.29 -4.48
N GLY A 408 -18.06 -21.12 -3.52
CA GLY A 408 -17.67 -21.01 -2.12
C GLY A 408 -18.40 -19.93 -1.33
N VAL A 409 -19.49 -19.37 -1.86
CA VAL A 409 -20.33 -18.37 -1.19
C VAL A 409 -21.76 -18.89 -1.08
N GLU A 410 -22.41 -18.63 0.06
CA GLU A 410 -23.83 -18.89 0.29
C GLU A 410 -24.51 -17.61 0.80
N ILE A 411 -25.74 -17.39 0.32
CA ILE A 411 -26.56 -16.25 0.68
C ILE A 411 -27.85 -16.81 1.28
N TRP A 412 -28.07 -16.54 2.55
CA TRP A 412 -29.21 -17.00 3.32
C TRP A 412 -30.11 -15.81 3.63
N ARG A 413 -31.39 -15.90 3.31
CA ARG A 413 -32.41 -14.92 3.70
C ARG A 413 -32.88 -15.22 5.12
N VAL A 414 -32.97 -14.21 5.97
CA VAL A 414 -33.54 -14.32 7.32
C VAL A 414 -35.07 -14.22 7.21
N LEU A 415 -35.80 -15.21 7.72
CA LEU A 415 -37.25 -15.32 7.51
C LEU A 415 -38.08 -14.47 8.48
N ASP A 416 -37.58 -14.22 9.69
CA ASP A 416 -38.30 -13.53 10.76
C ASP A 416 -38.17 -12.00 10.73
N VAL A 417 -37.46 -11.44 9.76
CA VAL A 417 -37.26 -10.00 9.62
C VAL A 417 -38.28 -9.47 8.62
N GLN A 418 -39.28 -8.72 9.11
CA GLN A 418 -40.14 -7.94 8.21
C GLN A 418 -39.27 -6.88 7.51
N PRO A 419 -39.38 -6.75 6.17
CA PRO A 419 -38.65 -5.72 5.45
C PRO A 419 -39.04 -4.35 6.02
N PRO A 420 -38.08 -3.41 6.15
CA PRO A 420 -38.38 -2.07 6.64
C PRO A 420 -39.44 -1.42 5.74
N ASP A 421 -40.43 -0.79 6.36
CA ASP A 421 -41.52 -0.07 5.70
C ASP A 421 -40.93 0.99 4.75
N PRO A 422 -41.23 0.96 3.43
CA PRO A 422 -40.67 1.91 2.48
C PRO A 422 -41.25 3.31 2.74
N ARG A 423 -40.53 4.12 3.53
CA ARG A 423 -40.81 5.55 3.72
C ARG A 423 -40.00 6.41 2.77
#